data_AF-A0AAE4FT28-F1
#
_entry.id   AF-A0AAE4FT28-F1
#
_cell.length_a   1.000
_cell.length_b   1.000
_cell.length_c   1.000
_cell.angle_alpha   90.00
_cell.angle_beta   90.00
_cell.angle_gamma   90.00
#
_symmetry.space_group_name_H-M   'P 1'
#
loop_
_entity.id
_entity.type
_entity.pdbx_description
1 polymer ?
#
loop_
_entity_poly.entity_id
_entity_poly.type
_entity_poly.pdbx_seq_one_letter_code
_entity_poly.pdbx_strand_id
1 'polypeptide(L)'
;MVGILDLTLRLVIWFLLTSDLSLANILIGVAVALILPRSSRIKSKLRDWAGVLKEIILAIPKAYVEAFQIMLAPYNHSEVKLERVRPNRTPGLIFLDIFVITFTPKTIVLKYREDGWYEVHNLVHRKAAGRIGK
;
A
#
# COMPACT_ATOMS: atom_id res chain seq x y z
N MET A 1 -25.27 -7.69 -1.26
CA MET A 1 -24.40 -7.03 -0.26
C MET A 1 -23.22 -6.20 -0.79
N VAL A 2 -22.92 -6.11 -2.09
CA VAL A 2 -21.80 -5.23 -2.57
C VAL A 2 -22.22 -3.81 -2.93
N GLY A 3 -23.42 -3.63 -3.50
CA GLY A 3 -23.88 -2.29 -3.86
C GLY A 3 -24.00 -1.36 -2.64
N ILE A 4 -24.34 -1.90 -1.47
CA ILE A 4 -24.46 -1.13 -0.22
C ILE A 4 -23.06 -0.70 0.26
N LEU A 5 -22.07 -1.59 0.31
CA LEU A 5 -20.71 -1.24 0.75
C LEU A 5 -20.04 -0.22 -0.18
N ASP A 6 -20.19 -0.37 -1.50
CA ASP A 6 -19.67 0.59 -2.48
C ASP A 6 -20.34 1.96 -2.35
N LEU A 7 -21.68 1.99 -2.16
CA LEU A 7 -22.42 3.22 -1.91
C LEU A 7 -22.00 3.89 -0.60
N THR A 8 -21.89 3.11 0.49
CA THR A 8 -21.43 3.62 1.79
C THR A 8 -20.03 4.20 1.70
N LEU A 9 -19.09 3.51 1.03
CA LEU A 9 -17.73 4.00 0.85
C LEU A 9 -17.70 5.33 0.07
N ARG A 10 -18.46 5.42 -1.03
CA ARG A 10 -18.55 6.67 -1.83
C ARG A 10 -19.10 7.81 -1.01
N LEU A 11 -20.16 7.57 -0.23
CA LEU A 11 -20.76 8.58 0.63
C LEU A 11 -19.80 8.99 1.76
N VAL A 12 -19.09 8.05 2.38
CA VAL A 12 -18.07 8.35 3.38
C VAL A 12 -16.97 9.23 2.78
N ILE A 13 -16.46 8.89 1.59
CA ILE A 13 -15.46 9.71 0.88
C ILE A 13 -16.03 11.10 0.56
N TRP A 14 -17.27 11.19 0.10
CA TRP A 14 -17.94 12.47 -0.18
C TRP A 14 -18.02 13.34 1.09
N PHE A 15 -18.51 12.80 2.20
CA PHE A 15 -18.63 13.55 3.45
C PHE A 15 -17.28 13.90 4.07
N LEU A 16 -16.25 13.06 3.92
CA LEU A 16 -14.89 13.40 4.31
C LEU A 16 -14.32 14.55 3.46
N LEU A 17 -14.66 14.61 2.17
CA LEU A 17 -14.22 15.65 1.26
C LEU A 17 -14.91 17.00 1.53
N THR A 18 -16.23 16.97 1.78
CA THR A 18 -17.01 18.20 2.00
C THR A 18 -16.99 18.67 3.44
N SER A 19 -16.72 17.78 4.41
CA SER A 19 -16.79 18.04 5.85
C SER A 19 -18.13 18.62 6.32
N ASP A 20 -19.20 18.40 5.55
CA ASP A 20 -20.53 18.95 5.78
C ASP A 20 -21.59 17.86 5.73
N LEU A 21 -22.46 17.83 6.75
CA LEU A 21 -23.58 16.90 6.89
C LEU A 21 -24.94 17.58 6.68
N SER A 22 -24.96 18.76 6.05
CA SER A 22 -26.20 19.44 5.66
C SER A 22 -27.06 18.57 4.74
N LEU A 23 -28.38 18.74 4.85
CA LEU A 23 -29.37 17.97 4.09
C LEU A 23 -29.19 18.12 2.58
N ALA A 24 -28.81 19.33 2.13
CA ALA A 24 -28.48 19.61 0.74
C ALA A 24 -27.24 18.82 0.28
N ASN A 25 -26.17 18.81 1.07
CA ASN A 25 -24.95 18.10 0.72
C ASN A 25 -25.14 16.58 0.68
N ILE A 26 -25.98 16.04 1.58
CA ILE A 26 -26.35 14.62 1.57
C ILE A 26 -27.06 14.24 0.25
N LEU A 27 -28.04 15.05 -0.18
CA LEU A 27 -28.78 14.78 -1.43
C LEU A 27 -27.85 14.81 -2.65
N ILE A 28 -26.93 15.78 -2.72
CA ILE A 28 -25.94 15.86 -3.79
C ILE A 28 -25.01 14.64 -3.75
N GLY A 29 -24.50 14.28 -2.56
CA GLY A 29 -23.63 13.12 -2.38
C GLY A 29 -24.29 11.81 -2.83
N VAL A 30 -25.56 11.60 -2.50
CA VAL A 30 -26.33 10.42 -2.95
C VAL A 30 -26.51 10.44 -4.47
N ALA A 31 -26.88 11.57 -5.06
CA ALA A 31 -27.04 11.70 -6.51
C ALA A 31 -25.73 11.37 -7.25
N VAL A 32 -24.62 11.96 -6.82
CA VAL A 32 -23.29 11.71 -7.37
C VAL A 32 -22.90 10.24 -7.22
N ALA A 33 -23.08 9.66 -6.03
CA ALA A 33 -22.70 8.27 -5.77
C ALA A 33 -23.47 7.25 -6.62
N LEU A 34 -24.72 7.57 -7.02
CA LEU A 34 -25.54 6.75 -7.92
C LEU A 34 -25.14 6.89 -9.39
N ILE A 35 -24.70 8.08 -9.83
CA ILE A 35 -24.25 8.32 -11.22
C ILE A 35 -22.91 7.62 -11.50
N LEU A 36 -22.02 7.52 -10.51
CA LEU A 36 -20.72 6.88 -10.67
C LEU A 36 -20.86 5.38 -11.05
N PRO A 37 -20.09 4.88 -12.05
CA PRO A 37 -20.19 3.50 -12.52
C PRO A 37 -19.85 2.51 -11.39
N ARG A 38 -20.66 1.45 -11.25
CA ARG A 38 -20.46 0.42 -10.20
C ARG A 38 -19.51 -0.67 -10.70
N SER A 39 -18.39 -0.87 -10.01
CA SER A 39 -17.46 -1.97 -10.32
C SER A 39 -17.82 -3.22 -9.50
N SER A 40 -18.23 -4.30 -10.17
CA SER A 40 -18.80 -5.48 -9.52
C SER A 40 -17.78 -6.52 -8.99
N ARG A 41 -16.46 -6.26 -9.07
CA ARG A 41 -15.40 -7.29 -8.87
C ARG A 41 -14.74 -7.35 -7.49
N ILE A 42 -15.31 -6.76 -6.44
CA ILE A 42 -14.59 -6.54 -5.16
C ILE A 42 -14.82 -7.63 -4.08
N LYS A 43 -15.78 -8.56 -4.26
CA LYS A 43 -16.22 -9.47 -3.17
C LYS A 43 -15.14 -10.37 -2.56
N SER A 44 -14.18 -10.85 -3.34
CA SER A 44 -13.26 -11.88 -2.83
C SER A 44 -12.04 -11.33 -2.08
N LYS A 45 -11.94 -10.01 -1.85
CA LYS A 45 -10.66 -9.39 -1.47
C LYS A 45 -10.68 -8.49 -0.24
N LEU A 46 -11.84 -8.14 0.33
CA LEU A 46 -11.90 -7.14 1.42
C LEU A 46 -11.03 -7.52 2.62
N ARG A 47 -10.99 -8.81 2.99
CA ARG A 47 -10.13 -9.30 4.08
C ARG A 47 -8.64 -9.12 3.77
N ASP A 48 -8.23 -9.45 2.55
CA ASP A 48 -6.83 -9.31 2.12
C ASP A 48 -6.43 -7.83 2.04
N TRP A 49 -7.33 -6.97 1.55
CA TRP A 49 -7.13 -5.52 1.52
C TRP A 49 -7.01 -4.94 2.93
N ALA A 50 -7.86 -5.34 3.87
CA ALA A 50 -7.78 -4.91 5.27
C ALA A 50 -6.45 -5.36 5.91
N GLY A 51 -5.99 -6.57 5.59
CA GLY A 51 -4.69 -7.07 6.02
C GLY A 51 -3.53 -6.18 5.56
N VAL A 52 -3.50 -5.83 4.27
CA VAL A 52 -2.43 -4.96 3.73
C VAL A 52 -2.57 -3.52 4.23
N LEU A 53 -3.78 -2.99 4.41
CA LEU A 53 -3.98 -1.68 5.04
C LEU A 53 -3.39 -1.62 6.46
N LYS A 54 -3.53 -2.71 7.24
CA LYS A 54 -2.88 -2.83 8.55
C LYS A 54 -1.35 -2.81 8.42
N GLU A 55 -0.79 -3.49 7.43
CA GLU A 55 0.64 -3.46 7.15
C GLU A 55 1.12 -2.04 6.80
N ILE A 56 0.35 -1.27 6.02
CA ILE A 56 0.66 0.14 5.70
C ILE A 56 0.68 0.98 6.98
N ILE A 57 -0.35 0.86 7.84
CA ILE A 57 -0.41 1.61 9.09
C ILE A 57 0.80 1.32 9.99
N LEU A 58 1.29 0.07 10.01
CA LEU A 58 2.50 -0.31 10.73
C LEU A 58 3.80 0.12 10.03
N ALA A 59 3.80 0.23 8.71
CA ALA A 59 4.94 0.68 7.92
C ALA A 59 5.25 2.17 8.13
N ILE A 60 4.23 3.01 8.37
CA ILE A 60 4.40 4.45 8.65
C ILE A 60 5.34 4.73 9.84
N PRO A 61 5.05 4.27 11.08
CA PRO A 61 5.93 4.53 12.22
C PRO A 61 7.31 3.89 12.03
N LYS A 62 7.37 2.70 11.42
CA LYS A 62 8.64 2.05 11.07
C LYS A 62 9.48 2.91 10.13
N ALA A 63 8.86 3.52 9.11
CA ALA A 63 9.53 4.39 8.15
C ALA A 63 10.17 5.61 8.84
N TYR A 64 9.50 6.21 9.81
CA TYR A 64 10.08 7.31 10.60
C TYR A 64 11.30 6.87 11.41
N VAL A 65 11.23 5.72 12.09
CA VAL A 65 12.38 5.17 12.84
C VAL A 65 13.55 4.91 11.91
N GLU A 66 13.30 4.31 10.75
CA GLU A 66 14.34 4.04 9.76
C GLU A 66 14.93 5.30 9.14
N ALA A 67 14.11 6.32 8.86
CA ALA A 67 14.57 7.61 8.37
C ALA A 67 15.54 8.25 9.38
N PHE A 68 15.18 8.23 10.66
CA PHE A 68 16.04 8.74 11.72
C PHE A 68 17.35 7.95 11.83
N GLN A 69 17.31 6.63 11.69
CA GLN A 69 18.51 5.79 11.66
C GLN A 69 19.44 6.15 10.48
N ILE A 70 18.90 6.42 9.30
CA ILE A 70 19.70 6.83 8.13
C ILE A 70 20.33 8.21 8.36
N MET A 71 19.59 9.15 8.97
CA MET A 71 20.13 10.47 9.32
C MET A 71 21.30 10.38 10.30
N LEU A 72 21.23 9.49 11.30
CA LEU A 72 22.28 9.32 12.31
C LEU A 72 23.46 8.47 11.83
N ALA A 73 23.21 7.45 11.00
CA ALA A 73 24.22 6.51 10.54
C ALA A 73 24.03 6.25 9.04
N PRO A 74 24.81 6.92 8.16
CA PRO A 74 24.67 6.78 6.71
C PRO A 74 24.87 5.34 6.23
N TYR A 75 23.88 4.82 5.49
CA TYR A 75 23.94 3.52 4.84
C TYR A 75 24.48 3.71 3.42
N ASN A 76 25.79 3.55 3.24
CA ASN A 76 26.46 3.88 1.98
C ASN A 76 26.48 2.74 0.95
N HIS A 77 25.86 1.59 1.26
CA HIS A 77 25.90 0.41 0.39
C HIS A 77 24.49 0.02 0.03
N SER A 78 24.33 -0.47 -1.19
CA SER A 78 23.05 -0.96 -1.66
C SER A 78 23.20 -2.27 -2.40
N GLU A 79 22.16 -3.09 -2.32
CA GLU A 79 22.08 -4.37 -2.98
C GLU A 79 20.68 -4.54 -3.60
N VAL A 80 20.58 -5.36 -4.63
CA VAL A 80 19.30 -5.76 -5.21
C VAL A 80 19.00 -7.20 -4.77
N LYS A 81 17.84 -7.40 -4.15
CA LYS A 81 17.35 -8.71 -3.73
C LYS A 81 16.08 -9.07 -4.50
N LEU A 82 15.89 -10.37 -4.70
CA LEU A 82 14.65 -10.91 -5.24
C LEU A 82 13.75 -11.33 -4.07
N GLU A 83 12.57 -10.72 -3.97
CA GLU A 83 11.55 -11.05 -2.98
C GLU A 83 10.35 -11.72 -3.67
N ARG A 84 9.88 -12.86 -3.14
CA ARG A 84 8.79 -13.62 -3.76
C ARG A 84 7.46 -12.93 -3.48
N VAL A 85 6.64 -12.78 -4.52
CA VAL A 85 5.27 -12.24 -4.37
C VAL A 85 4.41 -13.26 -3.64
N ARG A 86 3.58 -12.79 -2.70
CA ARG A 86 2.66 -13.67 -1.96
C ARG A 86 1.70 -14.36 -2.94
N PRO A 87 1.35 -15.64 -2.73
CA PRO A 87 0.43 -16.34 -3.61
C PRO A 87 -0.97 -15.71 -3.61
N ASN A 88 -1.71 -15.88 -4.71
CA ASN A 88 -3.09 -15.38 -4.88
C ASN A 88 -3.27 -13.86 -4.76
N ARG A 89 -2.22 -13.09 -5.03
CA ARG A 89 -2.28 -11.63 -5.07
C ARG A 89 -2.93 -11.14 -6.36
N THR A 90 -3.88 -10.22 -6.22
CA THR A 90 -4.50 -9.57 -7.37
C THR A 90 -3.77 -8.25 -7.68
N PRO A 91 -3.90 -7.67 -8.89
CA PRO A 91 -3.12 -6.50 -9.28
C PRO A 91 -3.15 -5.35 -8.26
N GLY A 92 -4.31 -5.04 -7.67
CA GLY A 92 -4.42 -4.01 -6.62
C GLY A 92 -3.74 -4.37 -5.29
N LEU A 93 -3.67 -5.66 -4.93
CA LEU A 93 -2.91 -6.09 -3.74
C LEU A 93 -1.41 -6.12 -4.02
N ILE A 94 -0.98 -6.44 -5.24
CA ILE A 94 0.42 -6.32 -5.68
C ILE A 94 0.85 -4.84 -5.57
N PHE A 95 0.00 -3.92 -6.04
CA PHE A 95 0.24 -2.50 -5.89
C PHE A 95 0.41 -2.07 -4.43
N LEU A 96 -0.45 -2.56 -3.53
CA LEU A 96 -0.32 -2.26 -2.11
C LEU A 96 0.92 -2.90 -1.46
N ASP A 97 1.29 -4.13 -1.85
CA ASP A 97 2.53 -4.77 -1.40
C ASP A 97 3.75 -3.92 -1.80
N ILE A 98 3.80 -3.46 -3.07
CA ILE A 98 4.83 -2.53 -3.54
C ILE A 98 4.84 -1.28 -2.67
N PHE A 99 3.67 -0.69 -2.42
CA PHE A 99 3.56 0.52 -1.60
C PHE A 99 4.15 0.30 -0.20
N VAL A 100 3.78 -0.79 0.49
CA VAL A 100 4.33 -1.16 1.81
C VAL A 100 5.85 -1.30 1.78
N ILE A 101 6.40 -1.99 0.78
CA ILE A 101 7.86 -2.20 0.63
C ILE A 101 8.57 -0.87 0.38
N THR A 102 8.00 0.00 -0.45
CA THR A 102 8.60 1.30 -0.83
C THR A 102 8.40 2.39 0.22
N PHE A 103 7.45 2.23 1.13
CA PHE A 103 7.14 3.26 2.13
C PHE A 103 8.26 3.41 3.17
N THR A 104 9.03 2.34 3.39
CA THR A 104 10.19 2.36 4.29
C THR A 104 11.43 2.86 3.55
N PRO A 105 12.17 3.85 4.08
CA PRO A 105 13.22 4.56 3.35
C PRO A 105 14.46 3.69 3.05
N LYS A 106 14.55 2.48 3.60
CA LYS A 106 15.62 1.53 3.32
C LYS A 106 15.39 0.71 2.06
N THR A 107 14.16 0.62 1.56
CA THR A 107 13.80 -0.31 0.49
C THR A 107 12.97 0.36 -0.60
N ILE A 108 13.23 -0.02 -1.85
CA ILE A 108 12.41 0.40 -3.01
C ILE A 108 12.26 -0.76 -3.98
N VAL A 109 11.04 -1.01 -4.44
CA VAL A 109 10.78 -1.97 -5.52
C VAL A 109 11.17 -1.31 -6.84
N LEU A 110 12.12 -1.93 -7.54
CA LEU A 110 12.56 -1.51 -8.88
C LEU A 110 11.63 -2.05 -9.96
N LYS A 111 11.26 -3.34 -9.84
CA LYS A 111 10.49 -4.04 -10.85
C LYS A 111 9.64 -5.15 -10.25
N TYR A 112 8.39 -5.25 -10.69
CA TYR A 112 7.60 -6.47 -10.57
C TYR A 112 7.83 -7.31 -11.82
N ARG A 113 8.23 -8.57 -11.63
CA ARG A 113 8.47 -9.52 -12.71
C ARG A 113 7.26 -10.44 -12.90
N GLU A 114 6.99 -10.80 -14.15
CA GLU A 114 5.88 -11.68 -14.53
C GLU A 114 5.96 -13.08 -13.92
N ASP A 115 7.17 -13.53 -13.54
CA ASP A 115 7.42 -14.81 -12.85
C ASP A 115 7.13 -14.76 -11.33
N GLY A 116 6.53 -13.67 -10.85
CA GLY A 116 6.06 -13.53 -9.47
C GLY A 116 7.14 -13.14 -8.47
N TRP A 117 8.09 -12.30 -8.89
CA TRP A 117 9.14 -11.76 -8.04
C TRP A 117 9.16 -10.22 -8.05
N TYR A 118 9.52 -9.63 -6.93
CA TYR A 118 9.90 -8.22 -6.80
C TYR A 118 11.41 -8.12 -6.83
N GLU A 119 11.95 -7.25 -7.68
CA GLU A 119 13.32 -6.77 -7.57
C GLU A 119 13.32 -5.59 -6.60
N VAL A 120 13.93 -5.79 -5.43
CA VAL A 120 13.94 -4.82 -4.33
C VAL A 120 15.36 -4.32 -4.13
N HIS A 121 15.55 -3.02 -4.30
CA HIS A 121 16.77 -2.34 -3.89
C HIS A 121 16.71 -2.06 -2.40
N ASN A 122 17.78 -2.38 -1.69
CA ASN A 122 17.86 -2.28 -0.24
C ASN A 122 19.16 -1.58 0.19
N LEU A 123 19.04 -0.65 1.15
CA LEU A 123 20.16 0.01 1.79
C LEU A 123 20.71 -0.87 2.93
N VAL A 124 21.97 -1.29 2.81
CA VAL A 124 22.62 -2.18 3.77
C VAL A 124 23.80 -1.54 4.47
N HIS A 125 24.04 -1.99 5.70
CA HIS A 125 25.21 -1.60 6.47
C HIS A 125 26.42 -2.45 6.04
N ARG A 126 27.60 -1.83 5.90
CA ARG A 126 28.84 -2.43 5.37
C ARG A 126 29.21 -3.81 5.95
N LYS A 127 28.84 -4.10 7.20
CA LYS A 127 29.11 -5.40 7.87
C LYS A 127 28.27 -6.58 7.32
N ALA A 128 27.13 -6.35 6.68
CA ALA A 128 26.29 -7.40 6.12
C ALA A 128 26.79 -7.89 4.74
N ALA A 129 27.34 -6.99 3.93
CA ALA A 129 27.88 -7.30 2.59
C ALA A 129 29.09 -8.26 2.62
N GLY A 130 29.80 -8.36 3.77
CA GLY A 130 30.95 -9.25 3.94
C GLY A 130 30.62 -10.71 4.28
N ARG A 131 29.34 -11.10 4.38
CA ARG A 131 28.92 -12.46 4.78
C ARG A 131 28.37 -13.35 3.67
N ILE A 132 28.29 -12.86 2.43
CA ILE A 132 27.80 -13.63 1.27
C ILE A 132 28.98 -14.13 0.38
N GLY A 133 30.22 -13.95 0.83
CA GLY A 133 31.44 -14.30 0.08
C GLY A 133 32.36 -15.30 0.80
N LYS A 134 31.81 -16.35 1.42
CA LYS A 134 32.57 -17.54 1.85
C LYS A 134 31.78 -18.80 1.55
#